data_AF-G0HI48-F1
#
_entry.id   AF-G0HI48-F1
#
_cell.length_a   1.000
_cell.length_b   1.000
_cell.length_c   1.000
_cell.angle_alpha   90.00
_cell.angle_beta   90.00
_cell.angle_gamma   90.00
#
_symmetry.space_group_name_H-M   'P 1'
#
loop_
_entity.id
_entity.type
_entity.pdbx_description
1 polymer ?
#
loop_
_entity_poly.entity_id
_entity_poly.type
_entity_poly.pdbx_seq_one_letter_code
_entity_poly.pdbx_strand_id
1 'polypeptide(L)'
;MDGYYGYAKAASKQVGKARQLMDPFHVMHLAAGTPAPCRQRIQYETLGHRDRKGDPLYGIRRTMLTRRSLVIPKRTERFDEVLTAQEHVAVQVTWDFYQEVIVAYDEPVWRDGKKRMFKLIKWIRAGMPKGLTGLAPLGRTL
;
A
#
# COMPACT_ATOMS: atom_id res chain seq x y z
N MET A 1 10.52 -6.92 13.72
CA MET A 1 11.51 -7.38 12.72
C MET A 1 11.13 -6.80 11.36
N ASP A 2 12.10 -6.68 10.46
CA ASP A 2 11.86 -6.30 9.08
C ASP A 2 11.29 -7.48 8.27
N GLY A 3 11.15 -7.31 6.96
CA GLY A 3 10.69 -8.37 6.06
C GLY A 3 11.77 -9.40 5.69
N TYR A 4 12.98 -9.32 6.28
CA TYR A 4 14.08 -10.20 5.93
C TYR A 4 13.94 -11.56 6.63
N TYR A 5 13.87 -12.62 5.82
CA TYR A 5 13.66 -13.99 6.31
C TYR A 5 14.78 -14.51 7.23
N GLY A 6 16.00 -13.97 7.11
CA GLY A 6 17.14 -14.41 7.93
C GLY A 6 16.93 -14.14 9.43
N TYR A 7 16.37 -12.99 9.80
CA TYR A 7 16.07 -12.69 11.20
C TYR A 7 14.99 -13.60 11.76
N ALA A 8 13.92 -13.84 10.99
CA ALA A 8 12.88 -14.80 11.35
C ALA A 8 13.47 -16.21 11.57
N LYS A 9 14.32 -16.68 10.65
CA LYS A 9 14.97 -17.99 10.77
C LYS A 9 15.93 -18.07 11.97
N ALA A 10 16.66 -17.01 12.28
CA ALA A 10 17.55 -16.97 13.43
C ALA A 10 16.76 -16.94 14.74
N ALA A 11 15.72 -16.12 14.83
CA ALA A 11 14.87 -15.99 16.00
C ALA A 11 14.14 -17.31 16.32
N SER A 12 13.63 -18.04 15.32
CA SER A 12 12.97 -19.32 15.56
C SER A 12 13.93 -20.38 16.14
N LYS A 13 15.22 -20.30 15.81
CA LYS A 13 16.25 -21.20 16.34
C LYS A 13 16.72 -20.82 17.74
N GLN A 14 16.91 -19.52 18.01
CA GLN A 14 17.55 -19.05 19.25
C GLN A 14 16.55 -18.70 20.36
N VAL A 15 15.34 -18.28 20.00
CA VAL A 15 14.31 -17.82 20.94
C VAL A 15 12.95 -18.41 20.58
N GLY A 16 12.87 -19.74 20.51
CA GLY A 16 11.70 -20.48 20.00
C GLY A 16 10.37 -20.24 20.73
N LYS A 17 10.37 -19.64 21.93
CA LYS A 17 9.15 -19.22 22.64
C LYS A 17 8.67 -17.82 22.25
N ALA A 18 9.48 -17.02 21.57
CA ALA A 18 9.14 -15.66 21.18
C ALA A 18 8.25 -15.66 19.92
N ARG A 19 7.21 -14.83 19.93
CA ARG A 19 6.38 -14.61 18.76
C ARG A 19 7.06 -13.63 17.81
N GLN A 20 7.21 -14.02 16.56
CA GLN A 20 7.75 -13.16 15.52
C GLN A 20 6.70 -12.16 15.08
N LEU A 21 7.05 -10.88 15.15
CA LEU A 21 6.20 -9.78 14.73
C LEU A 21 6.99 -8.87 13.80
N MET A 22 6.36 -8.49 12.70
CA MET A 22 6.85 -7.43 11.85
C MET A 22 6.60 -6.09 12.56
N ASP A 23 7.60 -5.21 12.53
CA ASP A 23 7.50 -3.92 13.20
C ASP A 23 6.63 -2.94 12.36
N PRO A 24 5.81 -2.07 12.99
CA PRO A 24 4.95 -1.11 12.29
C PRO A 24 5.66 -0.22 11.25
N PHE A 25 6.90 0.22 11.50
CA PHE A 25 7.62 1.05 10.54
C PHE A 25 7.91 0.28 9.25
N HIS A 26 8.23 -1.01 9.36
CA HIS A 26 8.44 -1.87 8.19
C HIS A 26 7.14 -2.16 7.45
N VAL A 27 6.03 -2.38 8.16
CA VAL A 27 4.71 -2.54 7.54
C VAL A 27 4.33 -1.28 6.76
N MET A 28 4.51 -0.10 7.38
CA MET A 28 4.25 1.19 6.74
C MET A 28 5.15 1.43 5.52
N HIS A 29 6.44 1.12 5.64
CA HIS A 29 7.39 1.26 4.53
C HIS A 29 7.01 0.37 3.34
N LEU A 30 6.65 -0.89 3.59
CA LEU A 30 6.17 -1.81 2.56
C LEU A 30 4.90 -1.30 1.89
N ALA A 31 3.90 -0.87 2.68
CA ALA A 31 2.65 -0.34 2.15
C ALA A 31 2.88 0.91 1.28
N ALA A 32 3.69 1.86 1.77
CA ALA A 32 4.05 3.10 1.05
C ALA A 32 4.85 2.84 -0.23
N GLY A 33 5.56 1.71 -0.33
CA GLY A 33 6.31 1.31 -1.52
C GLY A 33 5.45 0.75 -2.66
N THR A 34 4.19 0.34 -2.39
CA THR A 34 3.33 -0.31 -3.40
C THR A 34 2.72 0.60 -4.47
N PRO A 35 2.35 1.87 -4.21
CA PRO A 35 1.64 2.67 -5.19
C PRO A 35 2.50 3.07 -6.41
N ALA A 36 3.81 3.30 -6.22
CA ALA A 36 4.67 3.77 -7.30
C ALA A 36 4.88 2.73 -8.43
N PRO A 37 5.21 1.45 -8.15
CA PRO A 37 5.29 0.43 -9.19
C PRO A 37 3.94 0.18 -9.89
N CYS A 38 2.83 0.18 -9.14
CA CYS A 38 1.49 0.01 -9.72
C CYS A 38 1.15 1.15 -10.68
N ARG A 39 1.39 2.40 -10.25
CA ARG A 39 1.23 3.59 -11.07
C ARG A 39 2.07 3.52 -12.35
N GLN A 40 3.37 3.21 -12.23
CA GLN A 40 4.28 3.13 -13.38
C GLN A 40 3.86 2.08 -14.39
N ARG A 41 3.37 0.93 -13.92
CA ARG A 41 2.86 -0.15 -14.77
C ARG A 41 1.62 0.30 -15.52
N ILE A 42 0.60 0.81 -14.82
CA ILE A 42 -0.64 1.28 -15.46
C ILE A 42 -0.35 2.40 -16.45
N GLN A 43 0.50 3.36 -16.08
CA GLN A 43 0.92 4.44 -16.98
C GLN A 43 1.57 3.90 -18.27
N TYR A 44 2.40 2.87 -18.17
CA TYR A 44 3.00 2.21 -19.33
C TYR A 44 1.95 1.46 -20.17
N GLU A 45 1.03 0.74 -19.52
CA GLU A 45 -0.06 0.02 -20.20
C GLU A 45 -0.99 0.98 -20.97
N THR A 46 -1.24 2.18 -20.44
CA THR A 46 -2.15 3.16 -21.05
C THR A 46 -1.47 4.11 -22.03
N LEU A 47 -0.21 4.52 -21.79
CA LEU A 47 0.48 5.55 -22.57
C LEU A 47 1.72 5.04 -23.34
N GLY A 48 2.13 3.78 -23.14
CA GLY A 48 3.35 3.22 -23.74
C GLY A 48 4.65 3.74 -23.12
N HIS A 49 4.59 4.54 -22.06
CA HIS A 49 5.74 5.05 -21.33
C HIS A 49 5.40 5.29 -19.85
N ARG A 50 6.43 5.48 -19.01
CA ARG A 50 6.27 5.77 -17.58
C ARG A 50 7.08 6.98 -17.16
N ASP A 51 6.67 7.59 -16.06
CA ASP A 51 7.39 8.65 -15.35
C ASP A 51 7.64 9.95 -16.14
N ARG A 52 6.77 10.28 -17.10
CA ARG A 52 6.87 11.54 -17.83
C ARG A 52 6.06 12.67 -17.18
N LYS A 53 6.68 13.85 -17.13
CA LYS A 53 6.01 15.09 -16.72
C LYS A 53 4.93 15.43 -17.74
N GLY A 54 3.72 15.73 -17.26
CA GLY A 54 2.54 15.98 -18.10
C GLY A 54 1.51 14.87 -17.94
N ASP A 55 1.96 13.63 -17.75
CA ASP A 55 1.07 12.47 -17.65
C ASP A 55 0.18 12.55 -16.38
N PRO A 56 -1.11 12.16 -16.49
CA PRO A 56 -2.06 12.25 -15.37
C PRO A 56 -1.55 11.58 -14.09
N LEU A 57 -1.18 10.29 -14.20
CA LEU A 57 -0.68 9.50 -13.07
C LEU A 57 0.62 10.05 -12.48
N TYR A 58 1.55 10.54 -13.32
CA TYR A 58 2.76 11.17 -12.82
C TYR A 58 2.48 12.48 -12.06
N GLY A 59 1.46 13.23 -12.50
CA GLY A 59 1.00 14.46 -11.87
C GLY A 59 0.55 14.27 -10.42
N ILE A 60 -0.08 13.13 -10.11
CA ILE A 60 -0.62 12.84 -8.77
C ILE A 60 0.34 12.08 -7.83
N ARG A 61 1.53 11.68 -8.31
CA ARG A 61 2.45 10.78 -7.59
C ARG A 61 2.78 11.17 -6.14
N ARG A 62 2.84 12.47 -5.83
CA ARG A 62 3.13 12.96 -4.47
C ARG A 62 1.88 12.97 -3.59
N THR A 63 0.74 13.34 -4.15
CA THR A 63 -0.55 13.31 -3.45
C THR A 63 -0.92 11.88 -3.06
N MET A 64 -0.58 10.89 -3.89
CA MET A 64 -0.77 9.47 -3.55
C MET A 64 -0.07 9.04 -2.25
N LEU A 65 1.08 9.64 -1.92
CA LEU A 65 1.83 9.35 -0.69
C LEU A 65 1.41 10.24 0.49
N THR A 66 0.45 11.13 0.28
CA THR A 66 -0.07 12.01 1.33
C THR A 66 -1.29 11.33 1.97
N ARG A 67 -1.39 11.42 3.30
CA ARG A 67 -2.58 10.96 4.02
C ARG A 67 -3.81 11.73 3.54
N ARG A 68 -4.94 11.05 3.30
CA ARG A 68 -6.20 11.67 2.84
C ARG A 68 -6.58 12.94 3.61
N SER A 69 -6.47 12.91 4.95
CA SER A 69 -6.80 14.04 5.82
C SER A 69 -5.87 15.25 5.70
N LEU A 70 -4.75 15.12 5.00
CA LEU A 70 -3.73 16.16 4.83
C LEU A 70 -3.66 16.70 3.39
N VAL A 71 -4.53 16.23 2.49
CA VAL A 71 -4.58 16.71 1.11
C VAL A 71 -5.35 18.03 1.06
N ILE A 72 -4.73 19.07 0.51
CA ILE A 72 -5.34 20.40 0.31
C ILE A 72 -6.47 20.29 -0.75
N PRO A 73 -7.63 20.96 -0.58
CA PRO A 73 -8.80 20.81 -1.46
C PRO A 73 -8.49 20.93 -2.97
N LYS A 74 -7.73 21.94 -3.38
CA LYS A 74 -7.33 22.14 -4.80
C LYS A 74 -6.53 20.98 -5.38
N ARG A 75 -5.80 20.24 -4.54
CA ARG A 75 -5.06 19.04 -4.95
C ARG A 75 -5.97 17.81 -4.96
N THR A 76 -7.05 17.81 -4.19
CA THR A 76 -8.04 16.73 -4.09
C THR A 76 -8.84 16.58 -5.38
N GLU A 77 -9.37 17.66 -5.96
CA GLU A 77 -10.18 17.57 -7.19
C GLU A 77 -9.43 16.90 -8.35
N ARG A 78 -8.24 17.40 -8.68
CA ARG A 78 -7.38 16.79 -9.72
C ARG A 78 -6.96 15.38 -9.34
N PHE A 79 -6.73 15.11 -8.06
CA PHE A 79 -6.35 13.80 -7.60
C PHE A 79 -7.47 12.79 -7.83
N ASP A 80 -8.69 13.14 -7.43
CA ASP A 80 -9.87 12.31 -7.59
C ASP A 80 -10.18 12.08 -9.06
N GLU A 81 -10.21 13.15 -9.88
CA GLU A 81 -10.44 13.06 -11.33
C GLU A 81 -9.50 12.05 -11.99
N VAL A 82 -8.19 12.14 -11.71
CA VAL A 82 -7.22 11.20 -12.27
C VAL A 82 -7.39 9.82 -11.66
N LEU A 83 -7.52 9.70 -10.34
CA LEU A 83 -7.47 8.40 -9.68
C LEU A 83 -8.71 7.54 -9.97
N THR A 84 -9.89 8.15 -10.15
CA THR A 84 -11.15 7.44 -10.40
C THR A 84 -11.40 7.10 -11.87
N ALA A 85 -10.46 7.42 -12.77
CA ALA A 85 -10.55 7.01 -14.16
C ALA A 85 -10.57 5.47 -14.28
N GLN A 86 -11.34 4.94 -15.22
CA GLN A 86 -11.59 3.50 -15.34
C GLN A 86 -10.30 2.70 -15.58
N GLU A 87 -9.35 3.27 -16.31
CA GLU A 87 -8.03 2.72 -16.57
C GLU A 87 -7.10 2.73 -15.32
N HIS A 88 -7.44 3.51 -14.28
CA HIS A 88 -6.62 3.69 -13.09
C HIS A 88 -7.13 2.93 -11.86
N VAL A 89 -8.17 2.09 -11.98
CA VAL A 89 -8.76 1.32 -10.87
C VAL A 89 -7.71 0.54 -10.05
N ALA A 90 -6.73 -0.08 -10.72
CA ALA A 90 -5.67 -0.80 -10.01
C ALA A 90 -4.80 0.13 -9.14
N VAL A 91 -4.56 1.36 -9.59
CA VAL A 91 -3.83 2.39 -8.86
C VAL A 91 -4.66 2.88 -7.68
N GLN A 92 -5.96 3.11 -7.89
CA GLN A 92 -6.91 3.50 -6.84
C GLN A 92 -6.94 2.49 -5.71
N VAL A 93 -7.15 1.21 -6.01
CA VAL A 93 -7.19 0.14 -5.00
C VAL A 93 -5.85 0.02 -4.25
N THR A 94 -4.73 0.16 -4.94
CA THR A 94 -3.40 0.12 -4.31
C THR A 94 -3.19 1.31 -3.36
N TRP A 95 -3.63 2.50 -3.76
CA TRP A 95 -3.60 3.69 -2.92
C TRP A 95 -4.54 3.56 -1.72
N ASP A 96 -5.76 3.06 -1.92
CA ASP A 96 -6.74 2.83 -0.86
C ASP A 96 -6.18 1.88 0.20
N PHE A 97 -5.53 0.79 -0.23
CA PHE A 97 -4.86 -0.13 0.69
C PHE A 97 -3.82 0.61 1.55
N TYR A 98 -2.94 1.40 0.93
CA TYR A 98 -1.94 2.18 1.66
C TYR A 98 -2.59 3.15 2.68
N GLN A 99 -3.66 3.84 2.30
CA GLN A 99 -4.38 4.75 3.19
C GLN A 99 -5.05 4.00 4.35
N GLU A 100 -5.62 2.81 4.11
CA GLU A 100 -6.23 1.99 5.16
C GLU A 100 -5.19 1.45 6.16
N VAL A 101 -3.95 1.19 5.72
CA VAL A 101 -2.84 0.89 6.62
C VAL A 101 -2.53 2.09 7.52
N ILE A 102 -2.50 3.31 6.99
CA ILE A 102 -2.34 4.54 7.79
C ILE A 102 -3.45 4.66 8.82
N VAL A 103 -4.71 4.51 8.40
CA VAL A 103 -5.88 4.61 9.30
C VAL A 103 -5.82 3.54 10.39
N ALA A 104 -5.37 2.33 10.08
CA ALA A 104 -5.25 1.25 11.07
C ALA A 104 -4.24 1.58 12.19
N TYR A 105 -3.14 2.27 11.86
CA TYR A 105 -2.14 2.68 12.85
C TYR A 105 -2.46 4.00 13.56
N ASP A 106 -3.23 4.88 12.93
CA ASP A 106 -3.67 6.15 13.54
C ASP A 106 -4.90 5.99 14.44
N GLU A 107 -5.51 4.81 14.48
CA GLU A 107 -6.72 4.56 15.28
C GLU A 107 -6.44 4.78 16.78
N PRO A 108 -7.19 5.67 17.47
CA PRO A 108 -7.00 5.94 18.89
C PRO A 108 -7.29 4.71 19.77
N VAL A 109 -8.23 3.88 19.33
CA VAL A 109 -8.58 2.63 20.02
C VAL A 109 -7.80 1.48 19.39
N TRP A 110 -6.76 1.01 20.09
CA TRP A 110 -5.85 -0.03 19.56
C TRP A 110 -6.56 -1.29 19.04
N ARG A 111 -7.69 -1.68 19.68
CA ARG A 111 -8.47 -2.85 19.26
C ARG A 111 -9.08 -2.67 17.89
N ASP A 112 -9.52 -1.47 17.55
CA ASP A 112 -10.16 -1.19 16.28
C ASP A 112 -9.13 -1.04 15.16
N GLY A 113 -7.97 -0.47 15.47
CA GLY A 113 -6.81 -0.46 14.56
C GLY A 113 -6.36 -1.88 14.22
N LYS A 114 -6.26 -2.75 15.25
CA LYS A 114 -5.95 -4.18 15.06
C LYS A 114 -7.00 -4.90 14.21
N LYS A 115 -8.30 -4.65 14.44
CA LYS A 115 -9.38 -5.23 13.63
C LYS A 115 -9.29 -4.77 12.17
N ARG A 116 -9.01 -3.48 11.93
CA ARG A 116 -8.84 -2.92 10.58
C ARG A 116 -7.66 -3.57 9.87
N MET A 117 -6.49 -3.63 10.52
CA MET A 117 -5.31 -4.29 9.97
C MET A 117 -5.56 -5.77 9.68
N PHE A 118 -6.23 -6.48 10.58
CA PHE A 118 -6.59 -7.89 10.37
C PHE A 118 -7.48 -8.09 9.14
N LYS A 119 -8.48 -7.22 8.94
CA LYS A 119 -9.35 -7.27 7.75
C LYS A 119 -8.56 -7.04 6.46
N LEU A 120 -7.65 -6.06 6.44
CA LEU A 120 -6.79 -5.77 5.29
C LEU A 120 -5.90 -6.96 4.93
N ILE A 121 -5.20 -7.54 5.92
CA ILE A 121 -4.34 -8.70 5.70
C ILE A 121 -5.16 -9.90 5.22
N LYS A 122 -6.33 -10.14 5.83
CA LYS A 122 -7.24 -11.22 5.41
C LYS A 122 -7.70 -11.02 3.96
N TRP A 123 -8.01 -9.80 3.57
CA TRP A 123 -8.42 -9.47 2.20
C TRP A 123 -7.31 -9.77 1.20
N ILE A 124 -6.06 -9.34 1.44
CA ILE A 124 -4.94 -9.64 0.53
C ILE A 124 -4.65 -11.16 0.47
N ARG A 125 -4.71 -11.85 1.62
CA ARG A 125 -4.47 -13.31 1.68
C ARG A 125 -5.56 -14.14 0.99
N ALA A 126 -6.79 -13.63 0.91
CA ALA A 126 -7.89 -14.30 0.20
C ALA A 126 -7.67 -14.36 -1.32
N GLY A 127 -6.67 -13.65 -1.84
CA GLY A 127 -6.35 -13.59 -3.26
C GLY A 127 -6.82 -12.28 -3.87
N MET A 128 -5.97 -11.71 -4.73
CA MET A 128 -6.24 -10.44 -5.40
C MET A 128 -6.75 -10.65 -6.82
N PRO A 129 -7.70 -9.81 -7.28
CA PRO A 129 -8.03 -9.72 -8.69
C PRO A 129 -6.80 -9.58 -9.59
N LYS A 130 -6.91 -10.11 -10.83
CA LYS A 130 -5.88 -9.91 -11.86
C LYS A 130 -5.64 -8.41 -12.04
N GLY A 131 -4.36 -8.00 -12.11
CA GLY A 131 -3.97 -6.60 -12.23
C GLY A 131 -3.53 -5.92 -10.92
N LEU A 132 -3.71 -6.53 -9.75
CA LEU A 132 -3.19 -6.02 -8.47
C LEU A 132 -1.87 -6.70 -8.05
N THR A 133 -0.98 -6.94 -9.02
CA THR A 133 0.25 -7.72 -8.82
C THR A 133 1.20 -7.13 -7.78
N GLY A 134 1.16 -5.80 -7.55
CA GLY A 134 1.95 -5.13 -6.53
C GLY A 134 1.52 -5.40 -5.08
N LEU A 135 0.26 -5.78 -4.85
CA LEU A 135 -0.26 -6.06 -3.51
C LEU A 135 -0.08 -7.53 -3.09
N ALA A 136 -0.07 -8.45 -4.05
CA ALA A 136 0.04 -9.89 -3.77
C ALA A 136 1.28 -10.28 -2.93
N PRO A 137 2.48 -9.71 -3.14
CA PRO A 137 3.65 -9.98 -2.29
C PRO A 137 3.40 -9.62 -0.82
N LEU A 138 2.64 -8.56 -0.53
CA LEU A 138 2.37 -8.15 0.85
C LEU A 138 1.59 -9.20 1.63
N GLY A 139 0.70 -9.95 1.01
CA GLY A 139 -0.06 -11.02 1.68
C GLY A 139 0.81 -12.19 2.16
N ARG A 140 2.01 -12.35 1.59
CA ARG A 140 3.00 -13.34 2.02
C ARG A 140 3.90 -12.80 3.14
N THR A 141 4.10 -11.49 3.17
CA THR A 141 5.00 -10.82 4.12
C THR A 141 4.29 -10.40 5.41
N LEU A 142 3.04 -9.92 5.32
CA LEU A 142 2.17 -9.52 6.43
C LEU A 142 1.33 -10.71 6.92
#